data_AF-A0A670IEX0-F1
#
_entry.id   AF-A0A670IEX0-F1
#
_cell.length_a   1.000
_cell.length_b   1.000
_cell.length_c   1.000
_cell.angle_alpha   90.00
_cell.angle_beta   90.00
_cell.angle_gamma   90.00
#
_symmetry.space_group_name_H-M   'P 1'
#
loop_
_entity.id
_entity.type
_entity.pdbx_description
1 polymer ?
#
loop_
_entity_poly.entity_id
_entity_poly.type
_entity_poly.pdbx_seq_one_letter_code
_entity_poly.pdbx_strand_id
1 'polypeptide(L)'
;MGEMLCQSDWFAFPDVDRSFATIKGAELYIEACKLVGVVPVSYFIRNMEEPIMNLNHHGLGPKGTKAIAIALVSNTTITHLELEDNWILGEGATYLVQMLRENCYIQEMMCIEIVRGGENFTFFLAQIHLTLNKLIQSTCKLFQMQIGSRRRV
;
A
#
# COMPACT_ATOMS: atom_id res chain seq x y z
N MET A 1 8.48 -23.66 8.60
CA MET A 1 7.34 -22.84 8.18
C MET A 1 7.85 -21.43 8.13
N GLY A 2 8.14 -20.95 6.93
CA GLY A 2 8.97 -19.76 6.70
C GLY A 2 8.12 -18.51 6.65
N GLU A 3 8.46 -17.55 7.50
CA GLU A 3 8.07 -16.16 7.32
C GLU A 3 9.15 -15.51 6.45
N MET A 4 8.87 -15.38 5.16
CA MET A 4 9.63 -14.52 4.27
C MET A 4 9.16 -13.08 4.52
N LEU A 5 9.55 -12.53 5.67
CA LEU A 5 9.36 -11.11 5.95
C LEU A 5 10.29 -10.34 5.03
N CYS A 6 9.71 -9.50 4.18
CA CYS A 6 10.39 -8.40 3.52
C CYS A 6 11.11 -7.59 4.61
N GLN A 7 12.40 -7.84 4.81
CA GLN A 7 13.23 -7.06 5.74
C GLN A 7 13.46 -5.66 5.17
N SER A 8 12.48 -4.78 5.32
CA SER A 8 12.63 -3.32 5.17
C SER A 8 11.47 -2.53 5.78
N ASP A 9 10.79 -3.07 6.80
CA ASP A 9 9.56 -2.52 7.42
C ASP A 9 9.61 -1.05 7.93
N TRP A 10 10.75 -0.35 7.87
CA TRP A 10 10.92 0.93 8.55
C TRP A 10 11.34 2.13 7.68
N PHE A 11 11.90 1.90 6.49
CA PHE A 11 12.55 3.00 5.76
C PHE A 11 11.58 3.87 4.94
N ALA A 12 10.35 3.39 4.69
CA ALA A 12 9.37 4.13 3.89
C ALA A 12 8.72 5.30 4.64
N PHE A 13 8.62 5.23 5.98
CA PHE A 13 7.96 6.24 6.81
C PHE A 13 8.77 6.54 8.09
N PRO A 14 9.77 7.44 8.03
CA PRO A 14 10.67 7.72 9.15
C PRO A 14 10.00 8.33 10.39
N ASP A 15 8.74 8.78 10.26
CA ASP A 15 7.95 9.38 11.34
C ASP A 15 7.20 8.36 12.21
N VAL A 16 7.06 7.12 11.75
CA VAL A 16 6.48 6.03 12.57
C VAL A 16 7.54 5.73 13.65
N ASP A 17 7.19 5.51 14.92
CA ASP A 17 8.11 5.17 16.05
C ASP A 17 8.35 3.65 16.23
N ARG A 18 9.59 3.21 16.52
CA ARG A 18 9.99 1.78 16.50
C ARG A 18 9.15 0.89 17.41
N SER A 19 8.42 1.47 18.35
CA SER A 19 7.38 0.82 19.15
C SER A 19 6.24 0.21 18.32
N PHE A 20 5.97 0.70 17.10
CA PHE A 20 4.96 0.17 16.18
C PHE A 20 5.40 -1.11 15.44
N ALA A 21 6.66 -1.54 15.56
CA ALA A 21 7.16 -2.73 14.87
C ALA A 21 6.44 -4.03 15.28
N THR A 22 5.80 -4.04 16.46
CA THR A 22 5.02 -5.18 16.98
C THR A 22 3.54 -5.13 16.61
N ILE A 23 3.06 -4.02 16.05
CA ILE A 23 1.65 -3.74 15.82
C ILE A 23 1.34 -3.92 14.33
N LYS A 24 0.30 -4.68 14.00
CA LYS A 24 -0.10 -4.96 12.61
C LYS A 24 -1.59 -4.71 12.41
N GLY A 25 -2.00 -4.61 11.15
CA GLY A 25 -3.41 -4.52 10.77
C GLY A 25 -4.11 -3.26 11.31
N ALA A 26 -5.31 -3.43 11.85
CA ALA A 26 -6.18 -2.34 12.25
C ALA A 26 -5.57 -1.44 13.35
N GLU A 27 -4.80 -2.02 14.27
CA GLU A 27 -4.18 -1.28 15.36
C GLU A 27 -3.07 -0.35 14.83
N LEU A 28 -2.26 -0.82 13.87
CA LEU A 28 -1.26 0.00 13.19
C LEU A 28 -1.92 1.16 12.43
N TYR A 29 -3.05 0.90 11.78
CA TYR A 29 -3.82 1.94 11.10
C TYR A 29 -4.36 3.01 12.06
N ILE A 30 -4.93 2.59 13.19
CA ILE A 30 -5.47 3.52 14.19
C ILE A 30 -4.35 4.42 14.75
N GLU A 31 -3.19 3.85 15.05
CA GLU A 31 -2.04 4.61 15.52
C GLU A 31 -1.49 5.55 14.45
N ALA A 32 -1.40 5.09 13.20
CA ALA A 32 -1.01 5.95 12.08
C ALA A 32 -2.00 7.12 11.92
N CYS A 33 -3.30 6.88 12.06
CA CYS A 33 -4.33 7.92 12.04
C CYS A 33 -4.15 8.95 13.16
N LYS A 34 -3.83 8.52 14.38
CA LYS A 34 -3.54 9.42 15.51
C LYS A 34 -2.30 10.27 15.23
N LEU A 35 -1.25 9.68 14.67
CA LEU A 35 0.01 10.36 14.36
C LEU A 35 -0.17 11.46 13.32
N VAL A 36 -0.95 11.20 12.27
CA VAL A 36 -1.20 12.19 11.21
C VAL A 36 -2.39 13.12 11.52
N GLY A 37 -3.15 12.83 12.58
CA GLY A 37 -4.29 13.63 13.03
C GLY A 37 -5.52 13.51 12.13
N VAL A 38 -5.86 12.30 11.67
CA VAL A 38 -7.05 12.02 10.84
C VAL A 38 -7.99 11.04 11.54
N VAL A 39 -9.26 11.07 11.15
CA VAL A 39 -10.26 10.12 11.64
C VAL A 39 -10.11 8.79 10.89
N PRO A 40 -9.99 7.64 11.59
CA PRO A 40 -9.90 6.33 10.94
C PRO A 40 -11.16 5.99 10.15
N VAL A 41 -10.98 5.43 8.96
CA VAL A 41 -12.07 4.88 8.15
C VAL A 41 -12.48 3.52 8.73
N SER A 42 -13.69 3.47 9.28
CA SER A 42 -14.21 2.24 9.90
C SER A 42 -14.35 1.08 8.91
N TYR A 43 -14.62 1.38 7.63
CA TYR A 43 -14.69 0.38 6.56
C TYR A 43 -13.34 -0.31 6.35
N PHE A 44 -12.26 0.45 6.27
CA PHE A 44 -10.91 -0.08 6.11
C PHE A 44 -10.56 -1.09 7.21
N ILE A 45 -10.83 -0.74 8.48
CA ILE A 45 -10.57 -1.60 9.64
C ILE A 45 -11.34 -2.93 9.56
N ARG A 46 -12.60 -2.88 9.13
CA ARG A 46 -13.48 -4.06 9.08
C ARG A 46 -13.18 -5.00 7.92
N ASN A 47 -12.56 -4.47 6.85
CA ASN A 47 -12.36 -5.20 5.60
C ASN A 47 -10.87 -5.47 5.30
N MET A 48 -9.97 -5.29 6.26
CA MET A 48 -8.52 -5.48 6.08
C MET A 48 -8.10 -6.91 5.69
N GLU A 49 -8.99 -7.88 5.91
CA GLU A 49 -8.79 -9.29 5.58
C GLU A 49 -9.41 -9.68 4.23
N GLU A 50 -10.01 -8.71 3.52
CA GLU A 50 -10.58 -8.95 2.20
C GLU A 50 -9.53 -8.71 1.10
N PRO A 51 -9.57 -9.48 0.00
CA PRO A 51 -8.65 -9.28 -1.12
C PRO A 51 -8.92 -7.99 -1.89
N ILE A 52 -10.13 -7.44 -1.79
CA ILE A 52 -10.57 -6.24 -2.49
C ILE A 52 -10.96 -5.18 -1.45
N MET A 53 -10.29 -4.04 -1.50
CA MET A 53 -10.52 -2.91 -0.60
C MET A 53 -11.03 -1.72 -1.40
N ASN A 54 -12.32 -1.42 -1.26
CA ASN A 54 -12.93 -0.23 -1.85
C ASN A 54 -12.99 0.91 -0.83
N LEU A 55 -12.22 1.97 -1.07
CA LEU A 55 -12.22 3.18 -0.26
C LEU A 55 -12.64 4.40 -1.06
N ASN A 56 -13.43 4.24 -2.13
CA ASN A 56 -13.85 5.35 -2.97
C ASN A 56 -14.72 6.35 -2.18
N HIS A 57 -14.60 7.64 -2.47
CA HIS A 57 -15.39 8.71 -1.86
C HIS A 57 -15.31 8.83 -0.33
N HIS A 58 -14.19 8.44 0.29
CA HIS A 58 -14.00 8.54 1.74
C HIS A 58 -13.33 9.84 2.19
N GLY A 59 -12.97 10.74 1.25
CA GLY A 59 -12.39 12.05 1.57
C GLY A 59 -11.10 11.95 2.38
N LEU A 60 -10.28 10.93 2.11
CA LEU A 60 -9.07 10.61 2.89
C LEU A 60 -8.10 11.80 2.98
N GLY A 61 -7.95 12.55 1.89
CA GLY A 61 -6.92 13.57 1.78
C GLY A 61 -5.50 12.99 1.79
N PRO A 62 -4.46 13.83 1.63
CA PRO A 62 -3.06 13.37 1.64
C PRO A 62 -2.67 12.66 2.94
N LYS A 63 -3.17 13.15 4.09
CA LYS A 63 -2.89 12.59 5.41
C LYS A 63 -3.59 11.25 5.66
N GLY A 64 -4.85 11.12 5.27
CA GLY A 64 -5.57 9.85 5.38
C GLY A 64 -4.95 8.79 4.47
N THR A 65 -4.50 9.17 3.27
CA THR A 65 -3.73 8.29 2.39
C THR A 65 -2.42 7.86 3.02
N LYS A 66 -1.68 8.75 3.70
CA LYS A 66 -0.46 8.37 4.44
C LYS A 66 -0.75 7.30 5.50
N ALA A 67 -1.80 7.45 6.29
CA ALA A 67 -2.16 6.48 7.32
C ALA A 67 -2.53 5.10 6.73
N ILE A 68 -3.30 5.08 5.64
CA ILE A 68 -3.62 3.84 4.92
C ILE A 68 -2.36 3.21 4.34
N ALA A 69 -1.49 4.00 3.72
CA ALA A 69 -0.25 3.52 3.12
C ALA A 69 0.66 2.84 4.16
N ILE A 70 0.79 3.42 5.36
CA ILE A 70 1.55 2.81 6.48
C ILE A 70 0.97 1.45 6.85
N ALA A 71 -0.36 1.36 7.02
CA ALA A 71 -1.01 0.11 7.40
C ALA A 71 -0.91 -0.95 6.30
N LEU A 72 -0.97 -0.53 5.04
CA LEU A 72 -0.90 -1.41 3.88
C LEU A 72 0.50 -1.96 3.63
N VAL A 73 1.59 -1.29 4.02
CA VAL A 73 2.96 -1.83 3.80
C VAL A 73 3.12 -3.26 4.30
N SER A 74 2.53 -3.59 5.45
CA SER A 74 2.61 -4.91 6.09
C SER A 74 1.40 -5.81 5.81
N ASN A 75 0.39 -5.32 5.07
CA ASN A 75 -0.80 -6.10 4.75
C ASN A 75 -0.52 -7.01 3.54
N THR A 76 -0.72 -8.31 3.74
CA THR A 76 -0.47 -9.35 2.74
C THR A 76 -1.74 -9.89 2.08
N THR A 77 -2.91 -9.36 2.46
CA THR A 77 -4.22 -9.92 2.09
C THR A 77 -4.85 -9.13 0.96
N ILE A 78 -4.75 -7.81 1.00
CA ILE A 78 -5.31 -6.92 -0.02
C ILE A 78 -4.50 -7.03 -1.30
N THR A 79 -5.17 -7.39 -2.39
CA THR A 79 -4.60 -7.53 -3.73
C THR A 79 -5.12 -6.45 -4.68
N HIS A 80 -6.32 -5.93 -4.42
CA HIS A 80 -6.98 -4.89 -5.21
C HIS A 80 -7.37 -3.73 -4.30
N LEU A 81 -6.92 -2.51 -4.64
CA LEU A 81 -7.17 -1.31 -3.85
C LEU A 81 -7.82 -0.22 -4.72
N GLU A 82 -9.02 0.22 -4.34
CA GLU A 82 -9.72 1.33 -5.01
C GLU A 82 -9.72 2.57 -4.12
N LEU A 83 -9.24 3.68 -4.66
CA LEU A 83 -9.08 4.95 -3.95
C LEU A 83 -9.61 6.13 -4.77
N GLU A 84 -10.65 5.91 -5.57
CA GLU A 84 -11.26 6.94 -6.40
C GLU A 84 -11.89 8.07 -5.57
N ASP A 85 -11.80 9.31 -6.06
CA ASP A 85 -12.36 10.52 -5.44
C ASP A 85 -12.06 10.66 -3.93
N ASN A 86 -10.78 10.58 -3.56
CA ASN A 86 -10.32 10.71 -2.18
C ASN A 86 -9.48 11.95 -1.89
N TRP A 87 -9.37 12.86 -2.87
CA TRP A 87 -8.58 14.11 -2.77
C TRP A 87 -7.15 13.87 -2.24
N ILE A 88 -6.51 12.83 -2.76
CA ILE A 88 -5.22 12.32 -2.29
C ILE A 88 -4.10 13.38 -2.45
N LEU A 89 -4.20 14.22 -3.49
CA LEU A 89 -3.21 15.20 -3.90
C LEU A 89 -1.85 14.56 -4.25
N GLY A 90 -0.90 15.38 -4.73
CA GLY A 90 0.44 14.88 -5.10
C GLY A 90 1.23 14.31 -3.92
N GLU A 91 1.01 14.84 -2.72
CA GLU A 91 1.65 14.34 -1.49
C GLU A 91 1.17 12.92 -1.16
N GLY A 92 -0.16 12.68 -1.15
CA GLY A 92 -0.72 11.36 -0.91
C GLY A 92 -0.30 10.32 -1.96
N ALA A 93 -0.17 10.74 -3.23
CA ALA A 93 0.31 9.89 -4.31
C ALA A 93 1.75 9.40 -4.08
N THR A 94 2.59 10.24 -3.46
CA THR A 94 3.97 9.87 -3.14
C THR A 94 4.04 8.76 -2.09
N TYR A 95 3.19 8.83 -1.05
CA TYR A 95 3.10 7.79 -0.04
C TYR A 95 2.59 6.46 -0.61
N LEU A 96 1.67 6.51 -1.59
CA LEU A 96 1.19 5.31 -2.29
C LEU A 96 2.30 4.64 -3.10
N VAL A 97 3.10 5.42 -3.84
CA VAL A 97 4.26 4.89 -4.58
C VAL A 97 5.29 4.27 -3.64
N GLN A 98 5.53 4.87 -2.46
CA GLN A 98 6.42 4.29 -1.45
C GLN A 98 5.88 2.97 -0.90
N MET A 99 4.60 2.92 -0.55
CA MET A 99 3.95 1.70 -0.07
C MET A 99 4.02 0.57 -1.11
N LEU A 100 3.76 0.86 -2.38
CA LEU A 100 3.86 -0.13 -3.46
C LEU A 100 5.29 -0.63 -3.70
N ARG A 101 6.33 0.10 -3.31
CA ARG A 101 7.70 -0.40 -3.44
C ARG A 101 8.04 -1.46 -2.40
N GLU A 102 7.44 -1.37 -1.22
CA GLU A 102 7.69 -2.28 -0.10
C GLU A 102 6.67 -3.43 -0.07
N ASN A 103 5.41 -3.17 -0.43
CA ASN A 103 4.36 -4.17 -0.51
C ASN A 103 4.34 -4.84 -1.90
N CYS A 104 4.56 -6.15 -1.92
CA CYS A 104 4.56 -6.98 -3.13
C CYS A 104 3.29 -7.83 -3.35
N TYR A 105 2.27 -7.67 -2.50
CA TYR A 105 1.01 -8.41 -2.56
C TYR A 105 -0.09 -7.67 -3.34
N ILE A 106 -0.06 -6.33 -3.35
CA ILE A 106 -0.99 -5.54 -4.14
C ILE A 106 -0.67 -5.71 -5.63
N GLN A 107 -1.65 -6.23 -6.37
CA GLN A 107 -1.55 -6.50 -7.81
C GLN A 107 -2.17 -5.37 -8.62
N GLU A 108 -3.28 -4.83 -8.13
CA GLU A 108 -4.05 -3.79 -8.80
C GLU A 108 -4.38 -2.65 -7.84
N MET A 109 -4.18 -1.42 -8.31
CA MET A 109 -4.59 -0.22 -7.60
C MET A 109 -5.25 0.75 -8.56
N MET A 110 -6.51 1.10 -8.27
CA MET A 110 -7.30 2.05 -9.05
C MET A 110 -7.41 3.38 -8.31
N CYS A 111 -7.01 4.46 -8.96
CA CYS A 111 -7.08 5.82 -8.43
C CYS A 111 -7.21 6.81 -9.59
N ILE A 112 -8.45 7.17 -9.96
CA ILE A 112 -8.74 7.90 -11.21
C ILE A 112 -8.76 9.43 -10.99
N GLU A 113 -9.01 9.90 -9.77
CA GLU A 113 -9.06 11.35 -9.45
C GLU A 113 -8.14 11.73 -8.28
N ILE A 114 -6.84 11.60 -8.49
CA ILE A 114 -5.83 11.79 -7.43
C ILE A 114 -5.52 13.27 -7.18
N VAL A 115 -5.59 14.14 -8.20
CA VAL A 115 -5.02 15.50 -8.13
C VAL A 115 -5.88 16.53 -8.85
N ARG A 116 -6.72 17.25 -8.10
CA ARG A 116 -7.21 18.56 -8.54
C ARG A 116 -6.11 19.60 -8.29
N GLY A 117 -5.19 19.77 -9.24
CA GLY A 117 -4.33 20.98 -9.28
C GLY A 117 -2.80 20.82 -9.34
N GLY A 118 -2.22 19.99 -10.23
CA GLY A 118 -0.78 20.03 -10.48
C GLY A 118 -0.34 19.36 -11.78
N GLU A 119 0.62 19.97 -12.48
CA GLU A 119 1.11 19.59 -13.83
C GLU A 119 1.78 18.20 -13.91
N ASN A 120 1.91 17.48 -12.79
CA ASN A 120 2.62 16.20 -12.67
C ASN A 120 1.70 14.97 -12.50
N PHE A 121 0.38 15.12 -12.66
CA PHE A 121 -0.60 14.05 -12.46
C PHE A 121 -0.34 12.79 -13.30
N THR A 122 -0.07 12.96 -14.60
CA THR A 122 0.21 11.85 -15.52
C THR A 122 1.50 11.12 -15.17
N PHE A 123 2.50 11.84 -14.64
CA PHE A 123 3.77 11.27 -14.20
C PHE A 123 3.58 10.32 -13.01
N PHE A 124 2.79 10.71 -12.01
CA PHE A 124 2.52 9.86 -10.84
C PHE A 124 1.70 8.62 -11.20
N LEU A 125 0.69 8.76 -12.06
CA LEU A 125 -0.06 7.62 -12.58
C LEU A 125 0.83 6.64 -13.35
N ALA A 126 1.71 7.16 -14.22
CA ALA A 126 2.68 6.34 -14.92
C ALA A 126 3.63 5.64 -13.95
N GLN A 127 4.09 6.33 -12.90
CA GLN A 127 4.98 5.76 -11.88
C GLN A 127 4.29 4.63 -11.09
N ILE A 128 3.03 4.79 -10.72
CA ILE A 128 2.22 3.75 -10.05
C ILE A 128 2.07 2.55 -10.99
N HIS A 129 1.65 2.78 -12.24
CA HIS A 129 1.47 1.71 -13.23
C HIS A 129 2.79 0.96 -13.53
N LEU A 130 3.92 1.67 -13.63
CA LEU A 130 5.25 1.08 -13.80
C LEU A 130 5.69 0.27 -12.58
N THR A 131 5.36 0.72 -11.37
CA THR A 131 5.71 0.02 -10.12
C THR A 131 4.92 -1.28 -10.01
N LEU A 132 3.60 -1.24 -10.25
CA LEU A 132 2.75 -2.44 -10.28
C LEU A 132 3.21 -3.45 -11.35
N ASN A 133 3.49 -2.99 -12.58
CA ASN A 133 4.01 -3.87 -13.64
C ASN A 133 5.34 -4.55 -13.26
N LYS A 134 6.24 -3.82 -12.58
CA LYS A 134 7.50 -4.40 -12.07
C LYS A 134 7.26 -5.43 -10.96
N LEU A 135 6.30 -5.19 -10.06
CA LEU A 135 5.93 -6.14 -9.02
C LEU A 135 5.35 -7.42 -9.63
N ILE A 136 4.42 -7.32 -10.59
CA ILE A 136 3.82 -8.46 -11.31
C ILE A 136 4.90 -9.29 -12.03
N GLN A 137 5.89 -8.65 -12.64
CA GLN A 137 7.02 -9.33 -13.29
C GLN A 137 7.97 -9.99 -12.27
N SER A 138 8.18 -9.37 -11.11
CA SER A 138 9.09 -9.86 -10.06
C SER A 138 8.49 -11.04 -9.30
N THR A 139 7.20 -11.03 -9.02
CA THR A 139 6.46 -12.17 -8.45
C THR A 139 6.38 -13.34 -9.44
N CYS A 140 6.22 -13.09 -10.75
CA CYS A 140 6.36 -14.11 -11.79
C CYS A 140 7.74 -14.81 -11.78
N LYS A 141 8.83 -14.04 -11.58
CA LYS A 141 10.19 -14.61 -11.47
C LYS A 141 10.39 -15.44 -10.21
N LEU A 142 9.83 -15.01 -9.07
CA LEU A 142 9.90 -15.76 -7.81
C LEU A 142 9.07 -17.07 -7.88
N PHE A 143 7.89 -17.02 -8.50
CA PHE A 143 7.10 -18.23 -8.76
C PHE A 143 7.86 -19.21 -9.67
N GLN A 144 8.53 -18.74 -10.74
CA GLN A 144 9.37 -19.61 -11.58
C GLN A 144 10.59 -20.20 -10.85
N MET A 145 11.18 -19.49 -9.88
CA MET A 145 12.28 -20.03 -9.05
C MET A 145 11.82 -21.14 -8.07
N GLN A 146 10.57 -21.12 -7.60
CA GLN A 146 10.05 -22.16 -6.71
C GLN A 146 9.64 -23.45 -7.45
N ILE A 147 9.27 -23.38 -8.74
CA ILE A 147 9.01 -24.57 -9.57
C ILE A 147 10.28 -25.11 -10.26
N GLY A 148 11.37 -24.34 -10.28
CA GLY A 148 12.65 -24.71 -10.90
C GLY A 148 13.59 -25.59 -10.06
N SER A 149 13.28 -25.87 -8.78
CA SER A 149 14.15 -26.69 -7.91
C SER A 149 13.66 -28.13 -7.66
N ARG A 150 12.71 -28.64 -8.47
CA ARG A 150 12.32 -30.06 -8.46
C ARG A 150 12.42 -30.71 -9.84
N ARG A 151 13.59 -30.66 -10.49
CA ARG A 151 14.05 -31.70 -11.42
C ARG A 151 15.59 -31.84 -11.39
N ARG A 152 16.07 -32.48 -10.33
CA ARG A 152 17.19 -33.44 -10.38
C ARG A 152 16.76 -34.58 -9.45
N VAL A 153 16.19 -35.65 -9.98
CA VAL A 153 16.85 -36.91 -10.37
C VAL A 153 15.92 -37.60 -11.37
#